data_AF-A0A2D6FKT7-F1
#
_entry.id   AF-A0A2D6FKT7-F1
#
_cell.length_a   1.000
_cell.length_b   1.000
_cell.length_c   1.000
_cell.angle_alpha   90.00
_cell.angle_beta   90.00
_cell.angle_gamma   90.00
#
_symmetry.space_group_name_H-M   'P 1'
#
loop_
_entity.id
_entity.type
_entity.pdbx_description
1 polymer ?
#
loop_
_entity_poly.entity_id
_entity_poly.type
_entity_poly.pdbx_seq_one_letter_code
_entity_poly.pdbx_strand_id
1 'polypeptide(L)'
;MKLNKEEQEFIAENITRFDVVTEIEVDDIEVRIYGEHHGGVGSAAIYRTNDIKAIYAHTHAKCVEAEKAVNEIRNRGSKGTKVLTYEESMER
;
A
#
# COMPACT_ATOMS: atom_id res chain seq x y z
N MET A 1 0.05 17.43 6.17
CA MET A 1 1.11 18.20 5.49
C MET A 1 0.51 19.24 4.56
N LYS A 2 1.26 20.28 4.19
CA LYS A 2 0.86 21.24 3.14
C LYS A 2 1.65 20.92 1.87
N LEU A 3 0.96 20.89 0.72
CA LEU A 3 1.60 20.68 -0.58
C LEU A 3 2.33 21.95 -1.02
N ASN A 4 3.56 21.80 -1.53
CA ASN A 4 4.26 22.90 -2.17
C ASN A 4 3.71 23.15 -3.61
N LYS A 5 4.17 24.21 -4.27
CA LYS A 5 3.66 24.57 -5.61
C LYS A 5 3.97 23.49 -6.67
N GLU A 6 5.19 22.95 -6.65
CA GLU A 6 5.62 21.88 -7.57
C GLU A 6 4.79 20.60 -7.38
N GLU A 7 4.48 20.24 -6.14
CA GLU A 7 3.62 19.09 -5.81
C GLU A 7 2.18 19.32 -6.29
N GLN A 8 1.66 20.55 -6.20
CA GLN A 8 0.33 20.89 -6.71
C GLN A 8 0.29 20.83 -8.25
N GLU A 9 1.31 21.36 -8.92
CA GLU A 9 1.45 21.30 -10.38
C GLU A 9 1.59 19.85 -10.85
N PHE A 10 2.40 19.05 -10.17
CA PHE A 10 2.52 17.61 -10.41
C PHE A 10 1.17 16.90 -10.31
N ILE A 11 0.37 17.20 -9.27
CA ILE A 11 -0.97 16.61 -9.14
C ILE A 11 -1.87 17.04 -10.29
N ALA A 12 -1.93 18.34 -10.59
CA ALA A 12 -2.77 18.85 -11.67
C ALA A 12 -2.43 18.24 -13.04
N GLU A 13 -1.15 18.00 -13.31
CA GLU A 13 -0.68 17.40 -14.57
C GLU A 13 -0.93 15.89 -14.67
N ASN A 14 -0.88 15.17 -13.54
CA ASN A 14 -0.98 13.71 -13.54
C ASN A 14 -2.40 13.21 -13.26
N ILE A 15 -3.24 14.00 -12.60
CA ILE A 15 -4.64 13.62 -12.32
C ILE A 15 -5.43 13.37 -13.61
N THR A 16 -5.09 14.09 -14.69
CA THR A 16 -5.74 13.97 -16.00
C THR A 16 -5.22 12.81 -16.85
N ARG A 17 -4.15 12.13 -16.40
CA ARG A 17 -3.59 10.95 -17.10
C ARG A 17 -4.35 9.67 -16.77
N PHE A 18 -5.13 9.68 -15.70
CA PHE A 18 -5.95 8.56 -15.27
C PHE A 18 -7.39 8.79 -15.71
N ASP A 19 -8.05 7.72 -16.16
CA ASP A 19 -9.49 7.73 -16.43
C ASP A 19 -10.25 7.87 -15.10
N VAL A 20 -9.76 7.22 -14.05
CA VAL A 20 -10.28 7.30 -12.68
C VAL A 20 -9.12 7.36 -11.70
N VAL A 21 -9.07 8.39 -10.89
CA VAL A 21 -8.12 8.51 -9.77
C VAL A 21 -8.71 7.81 -8.57
N THR A 22 -8.01 6.80 -8.05
CA THR A 22 -8.47 5.99 -6.93
C THR A 22 -7.95 6.51 -5.59
N GLU A 23 -6.71 7.02 -5.57
CA GLU A 23 -6.06 7.47 -4.34
C GLU A 23 -4.98 8.51 -4.63
N ILE A 24 -4.79 9.46 -3.70
CA ILE A 24 -3.62 10.35 -3.67
C ILE A 24 -2.99 10.22 -2.29
N GLU A 25 -1.82 9.61 -2.23
CA GLU A 25 -1.01 9.47 -1.03
C GLU A 25 -0.02 10.64 -0.92
N VAL A 26 0.05 11.23 0.26
CA VAL A 26 0.94 12.36 0.57
C VAL A 26 1.65 12.06 1.88
N ASP A 27 2.94 11.78 1.80
CA ASP A 27 3.80 11.54 2.97
C ASP A 27 5.07 12.40 2.93
N ASP A 28 5.94 12.25 3.92
CA ASP A 28 7.16 13.06 4.08
C ASP A 28 8.22 12.78 2.99
N ILE A 29 8.06 11.72 2.20
CA ILE A 29 9.01 11.26 1.19
C ILE A 29 8.46 11.44 -0.24
N GLU A 30 7.18 11.20 -0.47
CA GLU A 30 6.56 11.27 -1.79
C GLU A 30 5.13 11.82 -1.79
N VAL A 31 4.74 12.31 -2.97
CA VAL A 31 3.35 12.48 -3.36
C VAL A 31 3.10 11.49 -4.48
N ARG A 32 2.13 10.59 -4.30
CA ARG A 32 1.81 9.51 -5.24
C ARG A 32 0.33 9.51 -5.58
N ILE A 33 0.02 9.42 -6.86
CA ILE A 33 -1.34 9.34 -7.41
C ILE A 33 -1.52 7.94 -7.95
N TYR A 34 -2.57 7.27 -7.53
CA TYR A 34 -3.00 5.97 -8.03
C TYR A 34 -4.26 6.16 -8.87
N GLY A 35 -4.35 5.39 -9.94
CA GLY A 35 -5.54 5.41 -10.77
C GLY A 35 -5.56 4.33 -11.82
N GLU A 36 -6.74 4.19 -12.41
CA GLU A 36 -6.96 3.38 -13.60
C GLU A 36 -6.71 4.25 -14.84
N HIS A 37 -6.04 3.68 -15.83
CA HIS A 37 -5.91 4.27 -17.15
C HIS A 37 -6.14 3.17 -18.19
N HIS A 38 -6.39 3.53 -19.45
CA HIS A 38 -6.60 2.60 -20.55
C HIS A 38 -5.70 1.35 -20.49
N GLY A 39 -6.31 0.22 -20.12
CA GLY A 39 -5.66 -1.10 -20.07
C GLY A 39 -5.02 -1.52 -18.75
N GLY A 40 -5.11 -0.74 -17.66
CA GLY A 40 -4.57 -1.18 -16.37
C GLY A 40 -4.67 -0.20 -15.21
N VAL A 41 -4.08 -0.61 -14.08
CA VAL A 41 -3.88 0.21 -12.89
C VAL A 41 -2.45 0.74 -12.90
N GLY A 42 -2.27 2.03 -12.63
CA GLY A 42 -0.97 2.69 -12.61
C GLY A 42 -0.81 3.62 -11.42
N SER A 43 0.39 4.17 -11.30
CA SER A 43 0.65 5.27 -10.38
C SER A 43 1.67 6.26 -10.95
N ALA A 44 1.58 7.51 -10.53
CA ALA A 44 2.58 8.55 -10.78
C ALA A 44 3.08 9.06 -9.43
N ALA A 45 4.39 9.31 -9.30
CA ALA A 45 4.97 9.82 -8.05
C ALA A 45 5.99 10.93 -8.28
N ILE A 46 6.05 11.87 -7.33
CA ILE A 46 7.13 12.84 -7.16
C ILE A 46 7.72 12.69 -5.76
N TYR A 47 9.05 12.61 -5.69
CA TYR A 47 9.78 12.48 -4.42
C TYR A 47 10.19 13.86 -3.90
N ARG A 48 10.01 14.08 -2.59
CA ARG A 48 10.39 15.30 -1.88
C ARG A 48 11.89 15.37 -1.57
N THR A 49 12.60 14.25 -1.75
CA THR A 49 14.04 14.12 -1.53
C THR A 49 14.71 13.47 -2.73
N ASN A 50 15.97 13.83 -2.97
CA ASN A 50 16.83 13.18 -3.95
C ASN A 50 17.74 12.11 -3.32
N ASP A 51 17.66 11.90 -2.00
CA ASP A 51 18.42 10.86 -1.33
C ASP A 51 17.81 9.49 -1.60
N ILE A 52 18.46 8.72 -2.47
CA ILE A 52 18.05 7.37 -2.86
C ILE A 52 17.96 6.42 -1.66
N LYS A 53 18.78 6.61 -0.61
CA LYS A 53 18.74 5.76 0.58
C LYS A 53 17.47 6.00 1.37
N ALA A 54 17.07 7.26 1.50
CA ALA A 54 15.83 7.64 2.18
C ALA A 54 14.60 7.09 1.43
N ILE A 55 14.57 7.23 0.11
CA ILE A 55 13.50 6.68 -0.74
C ILE A 55 13.41 5.16 -0.59
N TYR A 56 14.54 4.46 -0.68
CA TYR A 56 14.57 3.00 -0.54
C TYR A 56 14.12 2.55 0.85
N ALA A 57 14.63 3.19 1.91
CA ALA A 57 14.28 2.85 3.29
C ALA A 57 12.78 3.03 3.56
N HIS A 58 12.17 4.08 3.02
CA HIS A 58 10.73 4.33 3.12
C HIS A 58 9.91 3.22 2.47
N THR A 59 10.22 2.89 1.21
CA THR A 59 9.53 1.81 0.49
C THR A 59 9.74 0.47 1.17
N HIS A 60 10.95 0.19 1.67
CA HIS A 60 11.24 -1.03 2.40
C HIS A 60 10.42 -1.14 3.69
N ALA A 61 10.28 -0.05 4.44
CA ALA A 61 9.43 -0.01 5.63
C ALA A 61 7.96 -0.32 5.28
N LYS A 62 7.41 0.24 4.19
CA LYS A 62 6.05 -0.10 3.70
C LYS A 62 5.92 -1.60 3.41
N CYS A 63 6.92 -2.22 2.75
CA CYS A 63 6.92 -3.67 2.49
C CYS A 63 6.93 -4.50 3.78
N VAL A 64 7.74 -4.13 4.76
CA VAL A 64 7.82 -4.83 6.06
C VAL A 64 6.49 -4.77 6.80
N GLU A 65 5.82 -3.62 6.82
CA GLU A 65 4.49 -3.50 7.45
C GLU A 65 3.42 -4.29 6.69
N ALA A 66 3.45 -4.29 5.35
CA ALA A 66 2.57 -5.12 4.54
C ALA A 66 2.77 -6.62 4.82
N GLU A 67 4.02 -7.07 4.95
CA GLU A 67 4.33 -8.46 5.27
C GLU A 67 3.83 -8.85 6.67
N LYS A 68 3.95 -7.95 7.66
CA LYS A 68 3.35 -8.16 8.99
C LYS A 68 1.83 -8.31 8.90
N ALA A 69 1.15 -7.42 8.17
CA ALA A 69 -0.31 -7.47 8.01
C ALA A 69 -0.77 -8.79 7.35
N VAL A 70 -0.06 -9.25 6.31
CA VAL A 70 -0.33 -10.55 5.66
C VAL A 70 -0.10 -11.71 6.63
N ASN A 71 1.00 -11.69 7.38
CA ASN A 71 1.29 -12.73 8.36
C ASN A 71 0.26 -12.77 9.49
N GLU A 72 -0.27 -11.63 9.94
CA GLU A 72 -1.37 -11.59 10.89
C GLU A 72 -2.64 -12.25 10.34
N ILE A 73 -3.03 -11.93 9.11
CA ILE A 73 -4.18 -12.56 8.45
C ILE A 73 -3.98 -14.08 8.36
N ARG A 74 -2.79 -14.52 7.91
CA ARG A 74 -2.44 -15.94 7.82
C ARG A 74 -2.56 -16.64 9.18
N ASN A 75 -2.01 -16.04 10.23
CA ASN A 75 -2.00 -16.62 11.57
C ASN A 75 -3.41 -16.60 12.23
N ARG A 76 -4.29 -15.66 11.85
CA ARG A 76 -5.71 -15.67 12.27
C ARG A 76 -6.48 -16.83 11.60
N GLY A 77 -6.23 -17.09 10.32
CA GLY A 77 -6.83 -18.23 9.59
C GLY A 77 -6.48 -19.59 10.22
N SER A 78 -5.27 -19.74 10.75
CA SER A 78 -4.82 -20.98 11.40
C SER A 78 -5.43 -21.25 12.78
N LYS A 79 -6.04 -20.25 13.44
CA LYS A 79 -6.66 -20.42 14.77
C LYS A 79 -8.12 -20.89 14.72
N GLY A 80 -8.73 -20.95 13.53
CA GLY A 80 -10.15 -21.28 13.35
C GLY A 80 -10.47 -22.78 13.22
N THR A 81 -9.48 -23.63 12.89
CA THR A 81 -9.69 -25.07 12.70
C THR A 81 -9.13 -25.82 13.90
N LYS A 82 -9.92 -25.99 14.98
CA LYS A 82 -9.61 -27.00 15.99
C LYS A 82 -9.88 -28.37 15.33
N VAL A 83 -8.82 -29.04 14.89
CA VAL A 83 -8.90 -30.46 14.51
C VAL A 83 -9.14 -31.22 15.82
N LEU A 84 -10.37 -31.71 16.03
CA LEU A 84 -10.68 -32.56 17.16
C LEU A 84 -9.88 -33.85 17.05
N THR A 85 -9.39 -34.37 18.17
CA THR A 85 -8.86 -35.73 18.18
C THR A 85 -10.01 -36.73 17.98
N TYR A 86 -9.68 -37.95 17.53
CA TYR A 86 -10.69 -39.01 17.36
C TYR A 86 -11.47 -39.28 18.65
N GLU A 87 -10.79 -39.19 19.80
CA GLU A 87 -11.38 -39.33 21.13
C GLU A 87 -12.37 -38.20 21.44
N GLU A 88 -12.02 -36.94 21.17
CA GLU A 88 -12.91 -35.79 21.35
C GLU A 88 -14.15 -35.81 20.44
N SER A 89 -14.11 -36.56 19.32
CA SER A 89 -15.23 -36.68 18.38
C SER A 89 -16.29 -37.72 18.79
N MET A 90 -15.94 -38.64 19.69
CA MET A 90 -16.81 -39.75 20.12
C MET A 90 -17.64 -39.43 21.37
N GLU A 91 -17.40 -38.29 22.03
CA GLU A 91 -18.12 -37.84 23.24
C GLU A 91 -19.25 -36.82 22.95
N ARG A 92 -19.56 -36.52 21.68
CA ARG A 92 -20.68 -35.67 21.26
C ARG A 92 -21.78 -36.48 20.60
#